data_AF-A0A8T1EVH8-F1
#
_entry.id   AF-A0A8T1EVH8-F1
#
_cell.length_a   1.000
_cell.length_b   1.000
_cell.length_c   1.000
_cell.angle_alpha   90.00
_cell.angle_beta   90.00
_cell.angle_gamma   90.00
#
_symmetry.space_group_name_H-M   'P 1'
#
loop_
_entity.id
_entity.type
_entity.pdbx_description
1 polymer ?
#
loop_
_entity_poly.entity_id
_entity_poly.type
_entity_poly.pdbx_seq_one_letter_code
_entity_poly.pdbx_strand_id
1 'polypeptide(L)'
;MEAVRTSAFSGRKGDHDAFTFTSAYDGSGVPEVGNGSDARPFLVGMTTKALLRNAARDPSTFFLHLDATFKLNSVGYPVLVCGITDASRTFHLVALFITSLLQHEHYAAALVALRRMYARVNGAELQVEFVLDDANKAQHKAFHDVFADCSFTYLMCFYHVVAKLRERSRGLSSELSALVYKDDYDLHFAWSKAEFVEQKEAMLKDWAGHADLTAFTAYVKAQWLTGNFANWQTFLAPPGYATTTTRLSSSTGS
;
A
#
# COMPACT_ATOMS: atom_id res chain seq x y z
N MET A 1 -13.67 13.63 -19.67
CA MET A 1 -12.61 13.08 -20.57
C MET A 1 -11.78 14.17 -21.23
N GLU A 2 -12.36 15.26 -21.72
CA GLU A 2 -11.61 16.33 -22.40
C GLU A 2 -10.49 16.93 -21.53
N ALA A 3 -10.78 17.28 -20.27
CA ALA A 3 -9.77 17.76 -19.32
C ALA A 3 -8.58 16.78 -19.10
N VAL A 4 -8.83 15.46 -19.17
CA VAL A 4 -7.78 14.44 -19.05
C VAL A 4 -6.86 14.45 -20.27
N ARG A 5 -7.41 14.72 -21.46
CA ARG A 5 -6.64 14.79 -22.70
C ARG A 5 -5.88 16.10 -22.82
N THR A 6 -6.49 17.22 -22.45
CA THR A 6 -5.85 18.55 -22.50
C THR A 6 -4.65 18.64 -21.55
N SER A 7 -4.75 18.00 -20.38
CA SER A 7 -3.68 17.98 -19.38
C SER A 7 -2.69 16.82 -19.54
N ALA A 8 -2.82 15.99 -20.59
CA ALA A 8 -2.01 14.79 -20.78
C ALA A 8 -0.51 15.09 -20.84
N PHE A 9 0.31 14.18 -20.29
CA PHE A 9 1.76 14.36 -20.30
C PHE A 9 2.32 14.51 -21.72
N SER A 10 2.93 15.68 -21.99
CA SER A 10 3.51 16.05 -23.29
C SER A 10 5.04 16.23 -23.23
N GLY A 11 5.66 16.01 -22.08
CA GLY A 11 7.10 16.25 -21.83
C GLY A 11 7.49 17.72 -21.63
N ARG A 12 6.73 18.66 -22.20
CA ARG A 12 7.04 20.11 -22.22
C ARG A 12 6.72 20.86 -20.92
N LYS A 13 5.90 20.27 -20.05
CA LYS A 13 5.48 20.85 -18.78
C LYS A 13 6.66 21.13 -17.86
N GLY A 14 6.60 22.21 -17.09
CA GLY A 14 7.54 22.52 -16.03
C GLY A 14 7.49 21.48 -14.90
N ASP A 15 8.39 21.64 -13.92
CA ASP A 15 8.55 20.62 -12.89
C ASP A 15 7.36 20.50 -11.93
N HIS A 16 6.69 21.63 -11.66
CA HIS A 16 5.54 21.72 -10.77
C HIS A 16 4.21 21.74 -11.50
N ASP A 17 4.23 21.73 -12.84
CA ASP A 17 3.01 21.72 -13.64
C ASP A 17 2.37 20.34 -13.58
N ALA A 18 1.13 20.30 -13.10
CA ALA A 18 0.37 19.07 -13.02
C ALA A 18 0.05 18.51 -14.41
N PHE A 19 0.06 17.19 -14.52
CA PHE A 19 -0.35 16.48 -15.72
C PHE A 19 -1.09 15.20 -15.40
N THR A 20 -1.89 14.80 -16.38
CA THR A 20 -2.65 13.57 -16.36
C THR A 20 -1.97 12.49 -17.19
N PHE A 21 -2.21 11.25 -16.81
CA PHE A 21 -1.75 10.06 -17.53
C PHE A 21 -2.71 8.89 -17.27
N THR A 22 -2.56 7.81 -18.02
CA THR A 22 -3.41 6.60 -17.94
C THR A 22 -2.55 5.37 -18.26
N SER A 23 -3.12 4.18 -18.16
CA SER A 23 -2.46 2.92 -18.52
C SER A 23 -2.38 2.70 -20.04
N ALA A 24 -3.39 3.14 -20.79
CA ALA A 24 -3.54 2.86 -22.22
C ALA A 24 -3.51 4.12 -23.11
N TYR A 25 -2.87 4.00 -24.27
CA TYR A 25 -2.77 5.07 -25.25
C TYR A 25 -3.04 4.49 -26.63
N ASP A 26 -3.72 5.25 -27.48
CA ASP A 26 -3.94 4.84 -28.87
C ASP A 26 -2.64 4.92 -29.69
N GLY A 27 -2.69 4.46 -30.94
CA GLY A 27 -1.53 4.49 -31.84
C GLY A 27 -0.98 5.90 -32.14
N SER A 28 -1.72 6.96 -31.79
CA SER A 28 -1.28 8.36 -31.91
C SER A 28 -0.71 8.94 -30.61
N GLY A 29 -0.70 8.14 -29.53
CA GLY A 29 -0.20 8.55 -28.22
C GLY A 29 -1.21 9.37 -27.41
N VAL A 30 -2.49 9.34 -27.77
CA VAL A 30 -3.56 10.01 -27.01
C VAL A 30 -4.06 9.08 -25.89
N PRO A 31 -4.26 9.59 -24.65
CA PRO A 31 -4.82 8.81 -23.56
C PRO A 31 -6.17 8.16 -23.89
N GLU A 32 -6.23 6.85 -23.68
CA GLU A 32 -7.47 6.09 -23.66
C GLU A 32 -8.02 6.04 -22.23
N VAL A 33 -9.29 6.46 -22.09
CA VAL A 33 -9.98 6.51 -20.81
C VAL A 33 -11.31 5.80 -20.99
N GLY A 34 -11.60 4.84 -20.11
CA GLY A 34 -12.89 4.17 -20.06
C GLY A 34 -14.04 5.13 -19.72
N ASN A 35 -15.27 4.64 -19.85
CA ASN A 35 -16.46 5.41 -19.46
C ASN A 35 -16.86 5.20 -17.99
N GLY A 36 -16.16 4.31 -17.27
CA GLY A 36 -16.40 4.01 -15.86
C GLY A 36 -17.41 2.91 -15.61
N SER A 37 -17.95 2.27 -16.65
CA SER A 37 -18.73 1.05 -16.47
C SER A 37 -17.81 -0.15 -16.17
N ASP A 38 -18.39 -1.22 -15.63
CA ASP A 38 -17.64 -2.45 -15.36
C ASP A 38 -17.00 -3.05 -16.61
N ALA A 39 -17.63 -2.87 -17.78
CA ALA A 39 -17.10 -3.33 -19.06
C ALA A 39 -15.98 -2.44 -19.62
N ARG A 40 -15.93 -1.16 -19.22
CA ARG A 40 -14.93 -0.18 -19.68
C ARG A 40 -14.52 0.73 -18.52
N PRO A 41 -13.82 0.18 -17.51
CA PRO A 41 -13.41 0.94 -16.35
C PRO A 41 -12.43 2.04 -16.75
N PHE A 42 -12.42 3.14 -16.00
CA PHE A 42 -11.44 4.20 -16.20
C PHE A 42 -10.35 4.18 -15.14
N LEU A 43 -9.19 4.68 -15.53
CA LEU A 43 -8.08 5.00 -14.66
C LEU A 43 -7.48 6.31 -15.15
N VAL A 44 -7.30 7.27 -14.25
CA VAL A 44 -6.62 8.54 -14.54
C VAL A 44 -5.63 8.82 -13.42
N GLY A 45 -4.35 8.85 -13.77
CA GLY A 45 -3.27 9.29 -12.91
C GLY A 45 -3.05 10.80 -13.02
N MET A 46 -2.64 11.42 -11.92
CA MET A 46 -2.31 12.84 -11.81
C MET A 46 -1.01 12.99 -11.01
N THR A 47 -0.06 13.77 -11.53
CA THR A 47 1.22 14.05 -10.85
C THR A 47 1.90 15.29 -11.41
N THR A 48 3.07 15.64 -10.88
CA THR A 48 4.02 16.60 -11.43
C THR A 48 5.38 15.91 -11.59
N LYS A 49 6.32 16.51 -12.34
CA LYS A 49 7.68 15.92 -12.41
C LYS A 49 8.37 15.95 -11.06
N ALA A 50 8.16 17.01 -10.27
CA ALA A 50 8.70 17.13 -8.92
C ALA A 50 8.20 15.99 -7.99
N LEU A 51 6.91 15.63 -8.07
CA LEU A 51 6.37 14.52 -7.28
C LEU A 51 6.96 13.16 -7.71
N LEU A 52 7.09 12.90 -9.01
CA LEU A 52 7.75 11.67 -9.48
C LEU A 52 9.23 11.59 -9.07
N ARG A 53 9.91 12.73 -8.96
CA ARG A 53 11.30 12.79 -8.47
C ARG A 53 11.43 12.54 -6.98
N ASN A 54 10.36 12.58 -6.20
CA ASN A 54 10.44 12.14 -4.80
C ASN A 54 10.96 10.70 -4.71
N ALA A 55 10.55 9.83 -5.63
CA ALA A 55 11.01 8.44 -5.71
C ALA A 55 12.35 8.25 -6.44
N ALA A 56 13.00 9.31 -6.94
CA ALA A 56 14.30 9.23 -7.61
C ALA A 56 15.46 9.18 -6.61
N ARG A 57 15.51 8.08 -5.85
CA ARG A 57 16.52 7.79 -4.83
C ARG A 57 16.76 6.28 -4.76
N ASP A 58 17.74 5.87 -3.96
CA ASP A 58 18.05 4.45 -3.74
C ASP A 58 16.81 3.69 -3.22
N PRO A 59 16.39 2.57 -3.85
CA PRO A 59 15.20 1.81 -3.45
C PRO A 59 15.24 1.24 -2.04
N SER A 60 16.44 1.06 -1.45
CA SER A 60 16.61 0.64 -0.06
C SER A 60 16.23 1.73 0.95
N THR A 61 16.05 2.98 0.48
CA THR A 61 15.86 4.16 1.32
C THR A 61 14.42 4.63 1.42
N PHE A 62 13.44 3.86 0.96
CA PHE A 62 12.04 4.19 1.13
C PHE A 62 11.11 2.98 1.08
N PHE A 63 9.92 3.18 1.62
CA PHE A 63 8.76 2.31 1.37
C PHE A 63 7.89 2.93 0.30
N LEU A 64 7.54 2.16 -0.73
CA LEU A 64 6.48 2.55 -1.65
C LEU A 64 5.12 2.18 -1.05
N HIS A 65 4.17 3.11 -1.14
CA HIS A 65 2.80 2.95 -0.68
C HIS A 65 1.82 3.13 -1.84
N LEU A 66 0.68 2.45 -1.75
CA LEU A 66 -0.46 2.68 -2.61
C LEU A 66 -1.76 2.54 -1.79
N ASP A 67 -2.25 3.60 -1.18
CA ASP A 67 -3.44 3.47 -0.32
C ASP A 67 -4.73 3.79 -1.10
N ALA A 68 -5.76 2.96 -0.93
CA ALA A 68 -7.08 3.22 -1.52
C ALA A 68 -7.94 4.03 -0.56
N THR A 69 -8.26 5.26 -0.96
CA THR A 69 -9.09 6.18 -0.18
C THR A 69 -10.46 6.35 -0.83
N PHE A 70 -11.49 6.32 -0.01
CA PHE A 70 -12.88 6.53 -0.44
C PHE A 70 -13.33 7.93 -0.03
N LYS A 71 -14.24 8.53 -0.81
CA LYS A 71 -14.89 9.84 -0.54
C LYS A 71 -14.05 11.12 -0.75
N LEU A 72 -12.98 11.07 -1.55
CA LEU A 72 -12.22 12.29 -1.91
C LEU A 72 -12.79 13.07 -3.11
N ASN A 73 -13.86 12.60 -3.75
CA ASN A 73 -14.52 13.31 -4.84
C ASN A 73 -16.04 13.27 -4.69
N SER A 74 -16.71 14.23 -5.32
CA SER A 74 -18.17 14.41 -5.28
C SER A 74 -18.96 13.25 -5.90
N VAL A 75 -18.30 12.35 -6.63
CA VAL A 75 -18.91 11.23 -7.37
C VAL A 75 -18.68 9.89 -6.65
N GLY A 76 -17.88 9.87 -5.58
CA GLY A 76 -17.61 8.68 -4.78
C GLY A 76 -16.60 7.68 -5.39
N TYR A 77 -15.89 8.04 -6.47
CA TYR A 77 -14.90 7.14 -7.05
C TYR A 77 -13.72 6.90 -6.11
N PRO A 78 -13.17 5.68 -6.05
CA PRO A 78 -11.92 5.41 -5.36
C PRO A 78 -10.77 6.29 -5.85
N VAL A 79 -9.96 6.78 -4.91
CA VAL A 79 -8.71 7.47 -5.18
C VAL A 79 -7.56 6.67 -4.59
N LEU A 80 -6.64 6.22 -5.43
CA LEU A 80 -5.39 5.61 -4.98
C LEU A 80 -4.35 6.69 -4.75
N VAL A 81 -3.78 6.72 -3.55
CA VAL A 81 -2.72 7.63 -3.15
C VAL A 81 -1.40 6.87 -3.20
N CYS A 82 -0.56 7.19 -4.18
CA CYS A 82 0.76 6.61 -4.31
C CYS A 82 1.82 7.59 -3.78
N GLY A 83 2.66 7.11 -2.88
CA GLY A 83 3.74 7.90 -2.33
C GLY A 83 4.82 7.05 -1.72
N ILE A 84 5.87 7.69 -1.23
CA ILE A 84 6.96 7.03 -0.53
C ILE A 84 7.07 7.53 0.91
N THR A 85 7.54 6.69 1.83
CA THR A 85 7.99 7.14 3.16
C THR A 85 9.49 6.92 3.29
N ASP A 86 10.21 7.96 3.68
CA ASP A 86 11.66 7.92 3.86
C ASP A 86 12.09 7.63 5.33
N ALA A 87 13.40 7.59 5.58
CA ALA A 87 13.97 7.32 6.91
C ALA A 87 13.54 8.34 7.97
N SER A 88 13.18 9.56 7.55
CA SER A 88 12.67 10.60 8.46
C SER A 88 11.21 10.40 8.83
N ARG A 89 10.58 9.31 8.33
CA ARG A 89 9.15 8.99 8.51
C ARG A 89 8.26 10.06 7.91
N THR A 90 8.74 10.70 6.84
CA THR A 90 8.00 11.69 6.08
C THR A 90 7.41 11.04 4.86
N PHE A 91 6.09 11.22 4.69
CA PHE A 91 5.38 10.79 3.50
C PHE A 91 5.56 11.83 2.39
N HIS A 92 5.94 11.37 1.21
CA HIS A 92 6.09 12.18 0.01
C HIS A 92 5.16 11.63 -1.07
N LEU A 93 4.21 12.45 -1.50
CA LEU A 93 3.31 12.09 -2.59
C LEU A 93 4.11 11.89 -3.89
N VAL A 94 3.74 10.85 -4.64
CA VAL A 94 4.34 10.55 -5.95
C VAL A 94 3.29 10.67 -7.05
N ALA A 95 2.08 10.13 -6.84
CA ALA A 95 0.97 10.25 -7.79
C ALA A 95 -0.38 10.02 -7.09
N LEU A 96 -1.43 10.58 -7.67
CA LEU A 96 -2.82 10.23 -7.35
C LEU A 96 -3.43 9.51 -8.53
N PHE A 97 -4.28 8.53 -8.29
CA PHE A 97 -5.07 7.87 -9.32
C PHE A 97 -6.54 7.91 -8.96
N ILE A 98 -7.39 8.19 -9.93
CA ILE A 98 -8.84 8.02 -9.82
C ILE A 98 -9.20 6.83 -10.69
N THR A 99 -9.95 5.89 -10.13
CA THR A 99 -10.42 4.70 -10.86
C THR A 99 -11.87 4.39 -10.55
N SER A 100 -12.58 3.77 -11.50
CA SER A 100 -13.96 3.35 -11.29
C SER A 100 -14.07 2.04 -10.49
N LEU A 101 -13.01 1.22 -10.42
CA LEU A 101 -13.03 -0.09 -9.76
C LEU A 101 -11.70 -0.40 -9.06
N LEU A 102 -11.77 -1.24 -8.03
CA LEU A 102 -10.60 -1.70 -7.25
C LEU A 102 -10.43 -3.22 -7.37
N GLN A 103 -10.06 -3.67 -8.57
CA GLN A 103 -9.69 -5.07 -8.83
C GLN A 103 -8.22 -5.16 -9.25
N HIS A 104 -7.70 -6.38 -9.31
CA HIS A 104 -6.29 -6.66 -9.62
C HIS A 104 -5.80 -5.90 -10.87
N GLU A 105 -6.57 -5.94 -11.96
CA GLU A 105 -6.23 -5.27 -13.22
C GLU A 105 -6.11 -3.74 -13.08
N HIS A 106 -6.87 -3.13 -12.17
CA HIS A 106 -6.86 -1.69 -11.94
C HIS A 106 -5.63 -1.25 -11.14
N TYR A 107 -5.26 -2.02 -10.11
CA TYR A 107 -4.01 -1.83 -9.38
C TYR A 107 -2.81 -2.02 -10.31
N ALA A 108 -2.81 -3.10 -11.11
CA ALA A 108 -1.74 -3.37 -12.06
C ALA A 108 -1.63 -2.24 -13.10
N ALA A 109 -2.76 -1.78 -13.66
CA ALA A 109 -2.80 -0.66 -14.59
C ALA A 109 -2.25 0.64 -13.98
N ALA A 110 -2.58 0.95 -12.71
CA ALA A 110 -2.05 2.10 -11.99
C ALA A 110 -0.54 2.02 -11.80
N LEU A 111 -0.03 0.87 -11.37
CA LEU A 111 1.40 0.65 -11.18
C LEU A 111 2.19 0.67 -12.50
N VAL A 112 1.66 0.09 -13.58
CA VAL A 112 2.27 0.17 -14.92
C VAL A 112 2.31 1.61 -15.41
N ALA A 113 1.21 2.35 -15.24
CA ALA A 113 1.14 3.75 -15.61
C ALA A 113 2.14 4.60 -14.80
N LEU A 114 2.28 4.31 -13.50
CA LEU A 114 3.26 4.94 -12.61
C LEU A 114 4.69 4.72 -13.12
N ARG A 115 5.10 3.45 -13.30
CA ARG A 115 6.44 3.09 -13.77
C ARG A 115 6.77 3.77 -15.10
N ARG A 116 5.83 3.74 -16.04
CA ARG A 116 5.99 4.39 -17.35
C ARG A 116 6.23 5.89 -17.21
N MET A 117 5.44 6.59 -16.40
CA MET A 117 5.61 8.04 -16.22
C MET A 117 6.87 8.38 -15.45
N TYR A 118 7.20 7.60 -14.42
CA TYR A 118 8.47 7.73 -13.70
C TYR A 118 9.65 7.60 -14.67
N ALA A 119 9.68 6.57 -15.51
CA ALA A 119 10.74 6.37 -16.50
C ALA A 119 10.84 7.51 -17.50
N ARG A 120 9.71 8.04 -17.98
CA ARG A 120 9.69 9.19 -18.90
C ARG A 120 10.20 10.49 -18.28
N VAL A 121 10.06 10.66 -16.96
CA VAL A 121 10.48 11.89 -16.25
C VAL A 121 11.91 11.78 -15.72
N ASN A 122 12.30 10.60 -15.22
CA ASN A 122 13.57 10.39 -14.52
C ASN A 122 14.61 9.67 -15.38
N GLY A 123 14.24 9.14 -16.54
CA GLY A 123 15.15 8.45 -17.46
C GLY A 123 15.60 7.06 -17.00
N ALA A 124 14.98 6.52 -15.95
CA ALA A 124 15.29 5.21 -15.39
C ALA A 124 14.01 4.51 -14.91
N GLU A 125 14.02 3.17 -14.91
CA GLU A 125 12.92 2.38 -14.35
C GLU A 125 12.79 2.59 -12.84
N LEU A 126 11.55 2.65 -12.34
CA LEU A 126 11.30 2.71 -10.90
C LEU A 126 11.64 1.35 -10.28
N GLN A 127 12.64 1.33 -9.40
CA GLN A 127 13.01 0.17 -8.60
C GLN A 127 12.43 0.30 -7.19
N VAL A 128 12.09 -0.82 -6.58
CA VAL A 128 11.56 -0.88 -5.22
C VAL A 128 12.20 -2.03 -4.45
N GLU A 129 12.52 -1.80 -3.18
CA GLU A 129 12.99 -2.85 -2.27
C GLU A 129 11.99 -3.10 -1.14
N PHE A 130 11.17 -2.09 -0.79
CA PHE A 130 10.15 -2.21 0.23
C PHE A 130 8.82 -1.61 -0.24
N VAL A 131 7.74 -2.37 -0.04
CA VAL A 131 6.36 -1.92 -0.23
C VAL A 131 5.66 -2.01 1.13
N LEU A 132 4.91 -1.00 1.53
CA LEU A 132 4.08 -1.04 2.74
C LEU A 132 2.64 -0.69 2.40
N ASP A 133 1.74 -1.64 2.61
CA ASP A 133 0.40 -1.55 2.09
C ASP A 133 -0.70 -2.14 3.01
N ASP A 134 -1.94 -2.04 2.55
CA ASP A 134 -3.11 -2.67 3.15
C ASP A 134 -3.19 -4.19 2.85
N ALA A 135 -4.15 -4.87 3.51
CA ALA A 135 -4.30 -6.32 3.41
C ALA A 135 -5.14 -6.74 2.19
N ASN A 136 -4.84 -6.18 1.01
CA ASN A 136 -5.58 -6.45 -0.22
C ASN A 136 -4.88 -7.45 -1.14
N LYS A 137 -5.51 -8.60 -1.38
CA LYS A 137 -4.95 -9.67 -2.23
C LYS A 137 -4.76 -9.23 -3.69
N ALA A 138 -5.68 -8.42 -4.21
CA ALA A 138 -5.62 -7.93 -5.58
C ALA A 138 -4.43 -6.98 -5.78
N GLN A 139 -4.18 -6.15 -4.77
CA GLN A 139 -3.07 -5.21 -4.73
C GLN A 139 -1.73 -5.90 -4.55
N HIS A 140 -1.62 -6.82 -3.58
CA HIS A 140 -0.43 -7.66 -3.40
C HIS A 140 -0.06 -8.38 -4.72
N LYS A 141 -1.05 -8.97 -5.40
CA LYS A 141 -0.81 -9.62 -6.69
C LYS A 141 -0.33 -8.62 -7.75
N ALA A 142 -0.95 -7.43 -7.85
CA ALA A 142 -0.55 -6.40 -8.81
C ALA A 142 0.92 -5.98 -8.62
N PHE A 143 1.37 -5.80 -7.37
CA PHE A 143 2.77 -5.46 -7.10
C PHE A 143 3.72 -6.53 -7.60
N HIS A 144 3.45 -7.81 -7.30
CA HIS A 144 4.30 -8.91 -7.77
C HIS A 144 4.28 -9.09 -9.29
N ASP A 145 3.14 -8.85 -9.95
CA ASP A 145 3.06 -8.92 -11.41
C ASP A 145 3.82 -7.76 -12.08
N VAL A 146 3.67 -6.53 -11.57
CA VAL A 146 4.22 -5.31 -12.21
C VAL A 146 5.67 -5.03 -11.84
N PHE A 147 6.11 -5.42 -10.64
CA PHE A 147 7.49 -5.30 -10.17
C PHE A 147 8.19 -6.67 -10.11
N ALA A 148 7.84 -7.59 -11.01
CA ALA A 148 8.45 -8.92 -11.07
C ALA A 148 9.97 -8.90 -11.35
N ASP A 149 10.47 -7.79 -11.88
CA ASP A 149 11.89 -7.50 -12.10
C ASP A 149 12.61 -6.95 -10.85
N CYS A 150 11.88 -6.60 -9.79
CA CYS A 150 12.43 -6.10 -8.53
C CYS A 150 12.46 -7.21 -7.47
N SER A 151 13.53 -7.27 -6.69
CA SER A 151 13.59 -8.08 -5.47
C SER A 151 13.13 -7.23 -4.29
N PHE A 152 11.84 -7.26 -3.96
CA PHE A 152 11.27 -6.45 -2.90
C PHE A 152 10.63 -7.27 -1.78
N THR A 153 10.57 -6.68 -0.59
CA THR A 153 9.78 -7.18 0.53
C THR A 153 8.44 -6.45 0.56
N TYR A 154 7.35 -7.21 0.51
CA TYR A 154 6.00 -6.68 0.75
C TYR A 154 5.70 -6.72 2.24
N LEU A 155 5.50 -5.56 2.84
CA LEU A 155 5.16 -5.39 4.24
C LEU A 155 3.71 -4.98 4.41
N MET A 156 3.16 -5.47 5.51
CA MET A 156 1.83 -5.17 5.99
C MET A 156 1.87 -4.01 6.96
N CYS A 157 1.04 -3.00 6.68
CA CYS A 157 0.87 -1.88 7.59
C CYS A 157 0.30 -2.36 8.93
N PHE A 158 1.06 -2.15 10.01
CA PHE A 158 0.67 -2.62 11.34
C PHE A 158 -0.61 -1.94 11.86
N TYR A 159 -0.87 -0.69 11.46
CA TYR A 159 -2.15 -0.04 11.77
C TYR A 159 -3.35 -0.85 11.26
N HIS A 160 -3.25 -1.41 10.04
CA HIS A 160 -4.31 -2.23 9.47
C HIS A 160 -4.45 -3.57 10.19
N VAL A 161 -3.34 -4.15 10.66
CA VAL A 161 -3.36 -5.35 11.54
C VAL A 161 -4.17 -5.03 12.80
N VAL A 162 -3.77 -3.99 13.55
CA VAL A 162 -4.45 -3.58 14.79
C VAL A 162 -5.92 -3.22 14.56
N ALA A 163 -6.25 -2.50 13.48
CA ALA A 163 -7.62 -2.16 13.13
C ALA A 163 -8.48 -3.42 12.93
N LYS A 164 -7.95 -4.43 12.23
CA LYS A 164 -8.65 -5.71 12.02
C LYS A 164 -8.71 -6.58 13.26
N LEU A 165 -7.69 -6.59 14.10
CA LEU A 165 -7.76 -7.24 15.41
C LEU A 165 -8.85 -6.58 16.27
N ARG A 166 -8.98 -5.25 16.23
CA ARG A 166 -10.04 -4.52 16.94
C ARG A 166 -11.44 -4.83 16.46
N GLU A 167 -11.64 -4.98 15.16
CA GLU A 167 -12.92 -5.45 14.63
C GLU A 167 -13.26 -6.86 15.15
N ARG A 168 -12.26 -7.75 15.20
CA ARG A 168 -12.42 -9.16 15.57
C ARG A 168 -12.47 -9.41 17.08
N SER A 169 -11.94 -8.51 17.90
CA SER A 169 -11.91 -8.63 19.36
C SER A 169 -13.18 -8.11 20.05
N ARG A 170 -14.15 -7.55 19.31
CA ARG A 170 -15.37 -6.92 19.89
C ARG A 170 -16.22 -7.86 20.75
N GLY A 171 -16.13 -9.17 20.53
CA GLY A 171 -16.85 -10.18 21.31
C GLY A 171 -16.06 -10.77 22.47
N LEU A 172 -14.80 -10.36 22.66
CA LEU A 172 -13.94 -10.87 23.73
C LEU A 172 -14.15 -10.05 25.01
N SER A 173 -13.80 -10.65 26.16
CA SER A 173 -13.72 -9.90 27.42
C SER A 173 -12.64 -8.82 27.35
N SER A 174 -12.67 -7.88 28.30
CA SER A 174 -11.64 -6.85 28.45
C SER A 174 -10.24 -7.47 28.65
N GLU A 175 -10.17 -8.51 29.48
CA GLU A 175 -8.92 -9.19 29.84
C GLU A 175 -8.32 -9.89 28.61
N LEU A 176 -9.15 -10.63 27.86
CA LEU A 176 -8.70 -11.33 26.65
C LEU A 176 -8.34 -10.36 25.53
N SER A 177 -9.07 -9.25 25.40
CA SER A 177 -8.71 -8.19 24.46
C SER A 177 -7.34 -7.60 24.81
N ALA A 178 -7.10 -7.26 26.07
CA ALA A 178 -5.82 -6.72 26.53
C ALA A 178 -4.66 -7.70 26.30
N LEU A 179 -4.87 -8.99 26.57
CA LEU A 179 -3.90 -10.05 26.28
C LEU A 179 -3.53 -10.09 24.80
N VAL A 180 -4.54 -10.16 23.92
CA VAL A 180 -4.34 -10.22 22.47
C VAL A 180 -3.55 -9.03 21.94
N TYR A 181 -3.89 -7.80 22.38
CA TYR A 181 -3.14 -6.62 21.93
C TYR A 181 -1.72 -6.63 22.46
N LYS A 182 -1.53 -6.94 23.75
CA LYS A 182 -0.19 -7.02 24.33
C LYS A 182 0.70 -7.94 23.50
N ASP A 183 0.23 -9.15 23.21
CA ASP A 183 1.03 -10.13 22.48
C ASP A 183 1.27 -9.69 21.02
N ASP A 184 0.28 -9.11 20.35
CA ASP A 184 0.45 -8.58 18.99
C ASP A 184 1.47 -7.44 18.92
N TYR A 185 1.46 -6.53 19.91
CA TYR A 185 2.47 -5.48 20.03
C TYR A 185 3.86 -6.04 20.35
N ASP A 186 3.96 -7.03 21.24
CA ASP A 186 5.23 -7.70 21.56
C ASP A 186 5.81 -8.34 20.27
N LEU A 187 4.99 -9.03 19.49
CA LEU A 187 5.38 -9.59 18.19
C LEU A 187 5.79 -8.53 17.14
N HIS A 188 5.09 -7.40 17.09
CA HIS A 188 5.42 -6.31 16.16
C HIS A 188 6.80 -5.73 16.43
N PHE A 189 7.10 -5.55 17.73
CA PHE A 189 8.32 -4.93 18.23
C PHE A 189 9.43 -5.95 18.55
N ALA A 190 9.26 -7.22 18.20
CA ALA A 190 10.32 -8.21 18.28
C ALA A 190 11.58 -7.69 17.59
N TRP A 191 12.74 -7.83 18.25
CA TRP A 191 14.01 -7.32 17.75
C TRP A 191 14.56 -8.13 16.58
N SER A 192 14.18 -9.41 16.52
CA SER A 192 14.69 -10.34 15.51
C SER A 192 13.66 -11.39 15.14
N LYS A 193 13.91 -12.07 14.02
CA LYS A 193 13.13 -13.24 13.60
C LYS A 193 13.15 -14.36 14.65
N ALA A 194 14.26 -14.55 15.36
CA ALA A 194 14.37 -15.60 16.38
C ALA A 194 13.46 -15.30 17.57
N GLU A 195 13.53 -14.07 18.08
CA GLU A 195 12.66 -13.60 19.16
C GLU A 195 11.18 -13.65 18.76
N PHE A 196 10.85 -13.20 17.54
CA PHE A 196 9.48 -13.29 17.01
C PHE A 196 8.96 -14.73 17.01
N VAL A 197 9.78 -15.70 16.61
CA VAL A 197 9.37 -17.11 16.61
C VAL A 197 9.11 -17.61 18.04
N GLU A 198 9.99 -17.29 18.99
CA GLU A 198 9.84 -17.67 20.39
C GLU A 198 8.58 -17.04 21.03
N GLN A 199 8.41 -15.73 20.89
CA GLN A 199 7.24 -15.00 21.40
C GLN A 199 5.95 -15.51 20.76
N LYS A 200 5.96 -15.79 19.46
CA LYS A 200 4.79 -16.33 18.75
C LYS A 200 4.40 -17.71 19.28
N GLU A 201 5.37 -18.58 19.54
CA GLU A 201 5.10 -19.90 20.11
C GLU A 201 4.53 -19.80 21.53
N ALA A 202 5.09 -18.91 22.36
CA ALA A 202 4.59 -18.64 23.71
C ALA A 202 3.16 -18.08 23.70
N MET A 203 2.89 -17.05 22.89
CA MET A 203 1.56 -16.47 22.68
C MET A 203 0.54 -17.54 22.26
N LEU A 204 0.88 -18.35 21.25
CA LEU A 204 -0.04 -19.38 20.74
C LEU A 204 -0.32 -20.48 21.76
N LYS A 205 0.63 -20.78 22.63
CA LYS A 205 0.45 -21.73 23.74
C LYS A 205 -0.47 -21.16 24.82
N ASP A 206 -0.30 -19.88 25.15
CA ASP A 206 -1.14 -19.20 26.14
C ASP A 206 -2.59 -19.07 25.64
N TRP A 207 -2.78 -18.62 24.40
CA TRP A 207 -4.11 -18.49 23.79
C TRP A 207 -4.86 -19.84 23.70
N ALA A 208 -4.15 -20.97 23.60
CA ALA A 208 -4.76 -22.29 23.61
C ALA A 208 -5.40 -22.65 24.97
N GLY A 209 -5.02 -21.98 26.06
CA GLY A 209 -5.65 -22.09 27.38
C GLY A 209 -7.01 -21.39 27.48
N HIS A 210 -7.37 -20.55 26.51
CA HIS A 210 -8.59 -19.76 26.51
C HIS A 210 -9.56 -20.24 25.42
N ALA A 211 -10.62 -20.95 25.81
CA ALA A 211 -11.62 -21.47 24.86
C ALA A 211 -12.21 -20.36 23.97
N ASP A 212 -12.45 -19.18 24.53
CA ASP A 212 -12.98 -18.00 23.84
C ASP A 212 -12.05 -17.45 22.74
N LEU A 213 -10.74 -17.75 22.80
CA LEU A 213 -9.77 -17.35 21.78
C LEU A 213 -9.64 -18.35 20.64
N THR A 214 -10.33 -19.49 20.65
CA THR A 214 -10.13 -20.55 19.64
C THR A 214 -10.34 -20.04 18.21
N ALA A 215 -11.49 -19.40 17.95
CA ALA A 215 -11.80 -18.87 16.62
C ALA A 215 -10.91 -17.67 16.24
N PHE A 216 -10.58 -16.83 17.22
CA PHE A 216 -9.70 -15.68 17.04
C PHE A 216 -8.28 -16.12 16.66
N THR A 217 -7.73 -17.10 17.38
CA THR A 217 -6.43 -17.71 17.12
C THR A 217 -6.35 -18.30 15.72
N ALA A 218 -7.39 -19.03 15.29
CA ALA A 218 -7.45 -19.59 13.95
C ALA A 218 -7.39 -18.50 12.87
N TYR A 219 -8.12 -17.40 13.08
CA TYR A 219 -8.08 -16.23 12.20
C TYR A 219 -6.69 -15.58 12.16
N VAL A 220 -6.10 -15.27 13.31
CA VAL A 220 -4.78 -14.61 13.39
C VAL A 220 -3.70 -15.47 12.74
N LYS A 221 -3.72 -16.79 12.97
CA LYS A 221 -2.80 -17.73 12.31
C LYS A 221 -2.92 -17.65 10.79
N ALA A 222 -4.14 -17.75 10.26
CA ALA A 222 -4.38 -17.81 8.83
C ALA A 222 -4.10 -16.48 8.11
N GLN A 223 -4.33 -15.35 8.77
CA GLN A 223 -4.26 -14.03 8.15
C GLN A 223 -2.93 -13.31 8.41
N TRP A 224 -2.40 -13.39 9.64
CA TRP A 224 -1.31 -12.50 10.10
C TRP A 224 -0.03 -13.23 10.48
N LEU A 225 -0.08 -14.54 10.75
CA LEU A 225 1.13 -15.31 11.10
C LEU A 225 1.62 -16.23 9.98
N THR A 226 0.83 -16.37 8.92
CA THR A 226 1.14 -17.21 7.76
C THR A 226 0.70 -16.54 6.46
N GLY A 227 1.32 -16.92 5.34
CA GLY A 227 0.94 -16.44 4.01
C GLY A 227 1.43 -15.03 3.68
N ASN A 228 0.75 -14.40 2.72
CA ASN A 228 1.18 -13.17 2.05
C ASN A 228 1.20 -11.91 2.93
N PHE A 229 0.52 -11.95 4.08
CA PHE A 229 0.32 -10.79 4.94
C PHE A 229 0.99 -10.94 6.31
N ALA A 230 1.95 -11.87 6.42
CA ALA A 230 2.64 -12.13 7.68
C ALA A 230 3.73 -11.11 8.03
N ASN A 231 4.16 -10.29 7.06
CA ASN A 231 5.30 -9.39 7.18
C ASN A 231 4.89 -8.03 7.76
N TRP A 232 4.60 -7.93 9.05
CA TRP A 232 4.27 -6.66 9.72
C TRP A 232 5.24 -6.32 10.86
N GLN A 233 6.30 -7.10 11.05
CA GLN A 233 7.25 -6.91 12.14
C GLN A 233 8.29 -5.83 11.83
N THR A 234 8.68 -5.07 12.85
CA THR A 234 9.65 -3.97 12.74
C THR A 234 11.02 -4.41 12.22
N PHE A 235 11.50 -5.60 12.59
CA PHE A 235 12.81 -6.12 12.15
C PHE A 235 12.91 -6.41 10.64
N LEU A 236 11.78 -6.40 9.90
CA LEU A 236 11.76 -6.56 8.45
C LEU A 236 11.99 -5.23 7.71
N ALA A 237 11.82 -4.10 8.40
CA ALA A 237 12.08 -2.79 7.83
C ALA A 237 13.58 -2.44 7.92
N PRO A 238 14.08 -1.59 7.00
CA PRO A 238 15.42 -1.04 7.14
C PRO A 238 15.57 -0.29 8.47
N PRO A 239 16.78 -0.29 9.06
CA PRO A 239 17.05 0.47 10.28
C PRO A 239 16.64 1.95 10.14
N GLY A 240 15.87 2.46 11.11
CA GLY A 240 15.44 3.87 11.16
C GLY A 240 14.03 4.15 10.62
N TYR A 241 13.41 3.21 9.92
CA TYR A 241 12.07 3.41 9.35
C TYR A 241 10.96 2.96 10.30
N ALA A 242 9.84 3.68 10.30
CA ALA A 242 8.65 3.27 11.04
C ALA A 242 7.81 2.31 10.18
N THR A 243 7.57 1.10 10.67
CA THR A 243 6.51 0.18 10.18
C THR A 243 5.11 0.61 10.62
N THR A 244 5.01 1.68 11.41
CA THR A 244 3.77 2.34 11.82
C THR A 244 3.56 3.60 10.99
N THR A 245 2.79 3.52 9.90
CA THR A 245 2.33 4.69 9.13
C THR A 245 1.25 5.44 9.90
N THR A 246 1.64 6.12 10.97
CA THR A 246 0.75 7.02 11.72
C THR A 246 0.33 8.25 10.90
N ARG A 247 0.99 8.56 9.77
CA ARG A 247 0.66 9.75 8.95
C ARG A 247 -0.24 9.51 7.74
N LEU A 248 -0.23 8.33 7.12
CA LEU A 248 -1.19 8.02 6.03
C LEU A 248 -2.63 7.90 6.56
N SER A 249 -2.79 7.39 7.79
CA SER A 249 -4.11 7.29 8.45
C SER A 249 -4.66 8.63 8.94
N SER A 250 -3.82 9.63 9.21
CA SER A 250 -4.31 10.97 9.59
C SER A 250 -4.90 11.76 8.41
N SER A 251 -4.54 11.41 7.17
CA SER A 251 -5.15 12.00 5.96
C SER A 251 -6.42 11.28 5.51
N THR A 252 -6.68 10.06 6.01
CA THR A 252 -7.85 9.25 5.65
C THR A 252 -8.87 9.13 6.77
N GLY A 253 -8.52 9.54 8.00
CA GLY A 253 -9.39 9.62 9.15
C GLY A 253 -9.87 11.04 9.42
N SER A 254 -10.84 11.52 8.63
CA SER A 254 -11.79 12.58 8.99
C SER A 254 -13.09 12.38 8.24
#